data_AF-A0A642UMS7-F1
#
_entry.id   AF-A0A642UMS7-F1
#
_cell.length_a   1.000
_cell.length_b   1.000
_cell.length_c   1.000
_cell.angle_alpha   90.00
_cell.angle_beta   90.00
_cell.angle_gamma   90.00
#
_symmetry.space_group_name_H-M   'P 1'
#
loop_
_entity.id
_entity.type
_entity.pdbx_description
1 polymer ?
#
loop_
_entity_poly.entity_id
_entity_poly.type
_entity_poly.pdbx_seq_one_letter_code
_entity_poly.pdbx_strand_id
1 'polypeptide(L)'
;MSWNGFKKAINRAGTQVLVSTGNVDKTVDNEFDFSEKRLRSMQHISGKLETHTRSYLHQLEVIYQANTNLSKAFSSFYGVNPAEDVENLGKDAPVHNISQAYQITLGQDKNHAESLQSSYYQSVVNPVKRFNSYYSELNKAISKRNRKLLDYDALRSKLNKLEAKEDNENHEDHTKIDSLQEQFTEAEEVFDEINTRLKEQLPKFMSHRAGYFDPSFEAFVKLQWDYFDQRQVALSPLVKNMDAQSRQDLEEGRANHRLDVVMDKMKQLMV
;
A
#
# COMPACT_ATOMS: atom_id res chain seq x y z
N MET A 1 -25.07 -18.18 12.85
CA MET A 1 -25.90 -17.95 11.64
C MET A 1 -27.29 -18.51 11.91
N SER A 2 -28.37 -17.80 11.55
CA SER A 2 -29.74 -18.31 11.74
C SER A 2 -30.11 -19.32 10.63
N TRP A 3 -31.00 -20.26 10.93
CA TRP A 3 -31.54 -21.24 9.98
C TRP A 3 -32.12 -20.59 8.72
N ASN A 4 -32.79 -19.45 8.87
CA ASN A 4 -33.31 -18.66 7.76
C ASN A 4 -32.19 -18.06 6.89
N GLY A 5 -31.05 -17.68 7.48
CA GLY A 5 -29.87 -17.23 6.74
C GLY A 5 -29.24 -18.34 5.90
N PHE A 6 -29.19 -19.56 6.44
CA PHE A 6 -28.69 -20.74 5.72
C PHE A 6 -29.60 -21.10 4.53
N LYS A 7 -30.92 -21.11 4.73
CA LYS A 7 -31.89 -21.36 3.65
C LYS A 7 -31.77 -20.32 2.52
N LYS A 8 -31.64 -19.03 2.86
CA LYS A 8 -31.40 -17.96 1.86
C LYS A 8 -30.08 -18.15 1.11
N ALA A 9 -29.02 -18.62 1.78
CA ALA A 9 -27.73 -18.87 1.13
C ALA A 9 -27.81 -19.99 0.09
N ILE A 10 -28.46 -21.12 0.41
CA ILE A 10 -28.66 -22.24 -0.53
C ILE A 10 -29.48 -21.78 -1.75
N ASN A 11 -30.58 -21.04 -1.51
CA ASN A 11 -31.41 -20.53 -2.61
C ASN A 11 -30.61 -19.62 -3.55
N ARG A 12 -29.78 -18.73 -3.02
CA ARG A 12 -28.92 -17.86 -3.84
C ARG A 12 -27.88 -18.62 -4.65
N ALA A 13 -27.28 -19.66 -4.07
CA ALA A 13 -26.36 -20.53 -4.80
C ALA A 13 -27.06 -21.21 -5.98
N GLY A 14 -28.30 -21.68 -5.78
CA GLY A 14 -29.14 -22.21 -6.85
C GLY A 14 -29.44 -21.17 -7.94
N THR A 15 -29.85 -19.95 -7.55
CA THR A 15 -30.08 -18.85 -8.50
C THR A 15 -28.83 -18.52 -9.30
N GLN A 16 -27.66 -18.46 -8.67
CA GLN A 16 -26.41 -18.15 -9.37
C GLN A 16 -26.10 -19.16 -10.49
N VAL A 17 -26.37 -20.44 -10.26
CA VAL A 17 -26.24 -21.49 -11.28
C VAL A 17 -27.26 -21.31 -12.40
N LEU A 18 -28.52 -20.98 -12.06
CA LEU A 18 -29.58 -20.74 -13.04
C LEU A 18 -29.32 -19.51 -13.92
N VAL A 19 -28.80 -18.43 -13.34
CA VAL A 19 -28.34 -17.24 -14.08
C VAL A 19 -27.18 -17.60 -15.00
N SER A 20 -26.21 -18.40 -14.51
CA SER A 20 -25.05 -18.81 -15.31
C SER A 20 -25.41 -19.77 -16.45
N THR A 21 -26.51 -20.50 -16.33
CA THR A 21 -27.02 -21.44 -17.35
C THR A 21 -28.05 -20.80 -18.29
N GLY A 22 -28.38 -19.51 -18.11
CA GLY A 22 -29.32 -18.78 -18.96
C GLY A 22 -30.80 -19.04 -18.65
N ASN A 23 -31.11 -19.76 -17.58
CA ASN A 23 -32.49 -20.10 -17.18
C ASN A 23 -33.19 -18.97 -16.39
N VAL A 24 -32.46 -17.91 -16.06
CA VAL A 24 -32.92 -16.69 -15.37
C VAL A 24 -32.24 -15.49 -16.03
N ASP A 25 -33.04 -14.49 -16.42
CA ASP A 25 -32.52 -13.23 -16.98
C ASP A 25 -31.62 -12.53 -15.96
N LYS A 26 -30.43 -12.14 -16.41
CA LYS A 26 -29.44 -11.45 -15.58
C LYS A 26 -29.61 -9.95 -15.71
N THR A 27 -29.68 -9.25 -14.58
CA THR A 27 -29.58 -7.79 -14.59
C THR A 27 -28.14 -7.36 -14.89
N VAL A 28 -27.97 -6.47 -15.87
CA VAL A 28 -26.68 -5.92 -16.31
C VAL A 28 -26.58 -4.46 -15.85
N ASP A 29 -25.58 -4.14 -15.04
CA ASP A 29 -25.37 -2.80 -14.49
C ASP A 29 -23.96 -2.31 -14.82
N ASN A 30 -23.79 -1.86 -16.07
CA ASN A 30 -22.49 -1.45 -16.61
C ASN A 30 -21.83 -0.31 -15.81
N GLU A 31 -22.62 0.59 -15.25
CA GLU A 31 -22.13 1.72 -14.45
C GLU A 31 -21.52 1.24 -13.12
N PHE A 32 -22.25 0.36 -12.42
CA PHE A 32 -21.74 -0.25 -11.19
C PHE A 32 -20.51 -1.11 -11.49
N ASP A 33 -20.57 -1.96 -12.51
CA ASP A 33 -19.48 -2.88 -12.88
C ASP A 33 -18.19 -2.11 -13.20
N PHE A 34 -18.30 -0.99 -13.92
CA PHE A 34 -17.17 -0.10 -14.18
C PHE A 34 -16.59 0.49 -12.88
N SER A 35 -17.45 0.97 -11.98
CA SER A 35 -17.05 1.55 -10.70
C SER A 35 -16.40 0.52 -9.77
N GLU A 36 -16.94 -0.70 -9.70
CA GLU A 36 -16.35 -1.80 -8.93
C GLU A 36 -14.97 -2.17 -9.50
N LYS A 37 -14.83 -2.30 -10.82
CA LYS A 37 -13.55 -2.62 -11.46
C LYS A 37 -12.47 -1.59 -11.10
N ARG A 38 -12.81 -0.30 -11.11
CA ARG A 38 -11.88 0.77 -10.70
C ARG A 38 -11.53 0.69 -9.22
N LEU A 39 -12.51 0.43 -8.35
CA LEU A 39 -12.28 0.24 -6.92
C LEU A 39 -11.31 -0.92 -6.66
N ARG A 40 -11.50 -2.07 -7.33
CA ARG A 40 -10.64 -3.26 -7.21
C ARG A 40 -9.20 -2.94 -7.63
N SER A 41 -9.03 -2.24 -8.75
CA SER A 41 -7.72 -1.79 -9.22
C SER A 41 -7.04 -0.86 -8.20
N MET A 42 -7.78 0.12 -7.66
CA MET A 42 -7.28 1.04 -6.65
C MET A 42 -6.91 0.31 -5.34
N GLN A 43 -7.73 -0.64 -4.90
CA GLN A 43 -7.46 -1.47 -3.73
C GLN A 43 -6.15 -2.27 -3.88
N HIS A 44 -5.92 -2.85 -5.06
CA HIS A 44 -4.68 -3.58 -5.35
C HIS A 44 -3.45 -2.67 -5.29
N ILE A 45 -3.51 -1.51 -5.94
CA ILE A 45 -2.40 -0.54 -5.95
C ILE A 45 -2.12 -0.02 -4.54
N SER A 46 -3.17 0.32 -3.79
CA SER A 46 -3.07 0.84 -2.43
C SER A 46 -2.56 -0.22 -1.42
N GLY A 47 -2.88 -1.49 -1.64
CA GLY A 47 -2.32 -2.61 -0.86
C GLY A 47 -0.81 -2.79 -1.10
N LYS A 48 -0.36 -2.64 -2.35
CA LYS A 48 1.08 -2.59 -2.66
C LYS A 48 1.75 -1.39 -2.00
N LEU A 49 1.12 -0.21 -2.07
CA LEU A 49 1.63 1.00 -1.42
C LEU A 49 1.85 0.77 0.09
N GLU A 50 0.88 0.20 0.81
CA GLU A 50 1.03 -0.13 2.24
C GLU A 50 2.21 -1.09 2.51
N THR A 51 2.37 -2.09 1.65
CA THR A 51 3.47 -3.06 1.77
C THR A 51 4.82 -2.35 1.60
N HIS A 52 4.94 -1.51 0.57
CA HIS A 52 6.17 -0.78 0.29
C HIS A 52 6.49 0.24 1.38
N THR A 53 5.50 1.02 1.84
CA THR A 53 5.72 2.02 2.90
C THR A 53 6.14 1.37 4.21
N ARG A 54 5.57 0.22 4.59
CA ARG A 54 6.03 -0.54 5.76
C ARG A 54 7.46 -1.07 5.62
N SER A 55 7.85 -1.50 4.43
CA SER A 55 9.18 -2.09 4.18
C SER A 55 10.31 -1.05 4.11
N TYR A 56 9.98 0.22 3.84
CA TYR A 56 10.96 1.27 3.59
C TYR A 56 11.99 1.45 4.72
N LEU A 57 11.53 1.56 5.98
CA LEU A 57 12.43 1.74 7.12
C LEU A 57 13.35 0.54 7.33
N HIS A 58 12.85 -0.67 7.09
CA HIS A 58 13.68 -1.87 7.15
C HIS A 58 14.76 -1.87 6.05
N GLN A 59 14.45 -1.37 4.85
CA GLN A 59 15.44 -1.22 3.79
C GLN A 59 16.53 -0.19 4.16
N LEU A 60 16.18 0.91 4.84
CA LEU A 60 17.17 1.85 5.38
C LEU A 60 18.07 1.17 6.43
N GLU A 61 17.50 0.34 7.30
CA GLU A 61 18.26 -0.44 8.28
C GLU A 61 19.23 -1.42 7.60
N VAL A 62 18.81 -2.11 6.55
CA VAL A 62 19.69 -3.01 5.77
C VAL A 62 20.85 -2.24 5.14
N ILE A 63 20.61 -1.05 4.58
CA ILE A 63 21.66 -0.18 4.06
C ILE A 63 22.63 0.23 5.18
N TYR A 64 22.10 0.61 6.33
CA TYR A 64 22.90 0.96 7.50
C TYR A 64 23.81 -0.20 7.97
N GLN A 65 23.27 -1.41 8.04
CA GLN A 65 24.03 -2.61 8.39
C GLN A 65 25.12 -2.91 7.35
N ALA A 66 24.82 -2.78 6.06
CA ALA A 66 25.81 -2.94 5.00
C ALA A 66 26.97 -1.95 5.14
N ASN A 67 26.68 -0.66 5.37
CA ASN A 67 27.70 0.37 5.58
C ASN A 67 28.56 0.09 6.82
N THR A 68 27.93 -0.40 7.90
CA THR A 68 28.61 -0.79 9.14
C THR A 68 29.56 -1.97 8.92
N ASN A 69 29.12 -2.99 8.19
CA ASN A 69 29.93 -4.17 7.88
C ASN A 69 31.14 -3.80 7.01
N LEU A 70 30.94 -2.98 5.98
CA LEU A 70 32.03 -2.48 5.14
C LEU A 70 33.03 -1.66 5.96
N SER A 71 32.55 -0.77 6.82
CA SER A 71 33.41 0.07 7.66
C SER A 71 34.24 -0.76 8.65
N LYS A 72 33.67 -1.81 9.26
CA LYS A 72 34.41 -2.74 10.11
C LYS A 72 35.49 -3.50 9.35
N ALA A 73 35.16 -3.99 8.15
CA ALA A 73 36.12 -4.68 7.30
C ALA A 73 37.29 -3.76 6.90
N PHE A 74 37.02 -2.53 6.46
CA PHE A 74 38.06 -1.55 6.15
C PHE A 74 38.92 -1.21 7.38
N SER A 75 38.31 -0.97 8.54
CA SER A 75 39.06 -0.66 9.77
C SER A 75 39.99 -1.77 10.23
N SER A 76 39.65 -3.05 9.98
CA SER A 76 40.54 -4.17 10.32
C SER A 76 41.89 -4.14 9.60
N PHE A 77 41.94 -3.61 8.37
CA PHE A 77 43.20 -3.43 7.63
C PHE A 77 44.10 -2.34 8.23
N TYR A 78 43.52 -1.41 8.98
CA TYR A 78 44.26 -0.33 9.63
C TYR A 78 44.73 -0.69 11.06
N GLY A 79 44.57 -1.95 11.48
CA GLY A 79 44.99 -2.41 12.81
C GLY A 79 44.17 -1.82 13.97
N VAL A 80 43.01 -1.24 13.67
CA VAL A 80 42.10 -0.66 14.67
C VAL A 80 41.15 -1.76 15.14
N ASN A 81 41.24 -2.14 16.42
CA ASN A 81 40.36 -3.15 17.00
C ASN A 81 38.99 -2.51 17.33
N PRO A 82 37.90 -2.85 16.62
CA PRO A 82 36.62 -2.13 16.78
C PRO A 82 35.97 -2.30 18.17
N ALA A 83 36.38 -3.32 18.92
CA ALA A 83 35.78 -3.69 20.20
C ALA A 83 36.43 -3.00 21.42
N GLU A 84 37.67 -2.51 21.32
CA GLU A 84 38.38 -1.89 22.46
C GLU A 84 38.33 -0.35 22.42
N ASP A 85 38.26 0.23 21.22
CA ASP A 85 38.29 1.69 21.06
C ASP A 85 36.89 2.31 20.93
N VAL A 86 35.93 1.71 20.21
CA VAL A 86 34.68 2.41 19.81
C VAL A 86 33.73 2.74 20.97
N GLU A 87 33.73 1.95 22.05
CA GLU A 87 32.97 2.27 23.27
C GLU A 87 33.62 3.42 24.09
N ASN A 88 34.92 3.68 23.90
CA ASN A 88 35.69 4.76 24.55
C ASN A 88 35.95 5.97 23.62
N LEU A 89 35.71 5.84 22.32
CA LEU A 89 35.85 6.89 21.31
C LEU A 89 34.65 7.86 21.43
N GLY A 90 34.69 8.73 22.43
CA GLY A 90 33.83 9.91 22.49
C GLY A 90 34.00 10.81 21.26
N LYS A 91 33.14 11.83 21.13
CA LYS A 91 33.13 12.79 20.00
C LYS A 91 34.48 13.48 19.70
N ASP A 92 35.42 13.44 20.64
CA ASP A 92 36.72 14.13 20.61
C ASP A 92 37.93 13.20 20.43
N ALA A 93 37.73 11.93 20.11
CA ALA A 93 38.85 11.02 19.94
C ALA A 93 39.69 11.35 18.68
N PRO A 94 41.03 11.19 18.74
CA PRO A 94 41.89 11.45 17.60
C PRO A 94 41.57 10.47 16.47
N VAL A 95 40.94 10.99 15.42
CA VAL A 95 40.71 10.26 14.17
C VAL A 95 42.06 10.03 13.52
N HIS A 96 42.53 8.78 13.47
CA HIS A 96 43.81 8.43 12.84
C HIS A 96 43.67 8.09 11.35
N ASN A 97 42.46 7.74 10.88
CA ASN A 97 42.19 7.48 9.47
C ASN A 97 40.71 7.71 9.09
N ILE A 98 40.44 7.80 7.79
CA ILE A 98 39.09 8.03 7.25
C ILE A 98 38.08 6.94 7.65
N SER A 99 38.54 5.71 7.90
CA SER A 99 37.70 4.58 8.30
C SER A 99 37.10 4.77 9.69
N GLN A 100 37.89 5.22 10.67
CA GLN A 100 37.43 5.53 12.03
C GLN A 100 36.42 6.69 12.03
N ALA A 101 36.69 7.76 11.27
CA ALA A 101 35.73 8.88 11.19
C ALA A 101 34.41 8.45 10.53
N TYR A 102 34.45 7.58 9.53
CA TYR A 102 33.24 7.04 8.92
C TYR A 102 32.42 6.21 9.92
N GLN A 103 33.05 5.45 10.85
CA GLN A 103 32.31 4.74 11.91
C GLN A 103 31.55 5.67 12.85
N ILE A 104 32.15 6.81 13.22
CA ILE A 104 31.49 7.83 14.04
C ILE A 104 30.28 8.41 13.31
N THR A 105 30.42 8.71 12.01
CA THR A 105 29.31 9.16 11.15
C THR A 105 28.18 8.13 11.09
N LEU A 106 28.50 6.83 10.97
CA LEU A 106 27.48 5.78 10.97
C LEU A 106 26.72 5.72 12.30
N GLY A 107 27.38 5.94 13.44
CA GLY A 107 26.69 6.05 14.74
C GLY A 107 25.64 7.16 14.76
N GLN A 108 25.92 8.30 14.13
CA GLN A 108 24.99 9.43 14.00
C GLN A 108 23.84 9.11 13.03
N ASP A 109 24.13 8.48 11.88
CA ASP A 109 23.13 8.04 10.90
C ASP A 109 22.05 7.13 11.52
N LYS A 110 22.44 6.26 12.46
CA LYS A 110 21.52 5.39 13.19
C LYS A 110 20.53 6.18 14.04
N ASN A 111 21.02 7.14 14.81
CA ASN A 111 20.19 7.98 15.68
C ASN A 111 19.19 8.81 14.87
N HIS A 112 19.61 9.33 13.70
CA HIS A 112 18.72 10.05 12.78
C HIS A 112 17.67 9.13 12.12
N ALA A 113 18.03 7.89 11.78
CA ALA A 113 17.07 6.92 11.27
C ALA A 113 16.01 6.54 12.33
N GLU A 114 16.42 6.40 13.59
CA GLU A 114 15.50 6.12 14.71
C GLU A 114 14.57 7.31 15.00
N SER A 115 15.06 8.55 14.93
CA SER A 115 14.22 9.74 15.11
C SER A 115 13.19 9.92 13.99
N LEU A 116 13.55 9.51 12.76
CA LEU A 116 12.68 9.55 11.59
C LEU A 116 11.49 8.57 11.70
N GLN A 117 11.70 7.43 12.37
CA GLN A 117 10.74 6.33 12.41
C GLN A 117 9.35 6.78 12.87
N SER A 118 9.25 7.50 13.98
CA SER A 118 7.96 7.93 14.54
C SER A 118 7.19 8.82 13.55
N SER A 119 7.85 9.85 13.03
CA SER A 119 7.28 10.80 12.06
C SER A 119 6.85 10.09 10.77
N TYR A 120 7.65 9.15 10.28
CA TYR A 120 7.33 8.36 9.09
C TYR A 120 6.10 7.46 9.30
N TYR A 121 6.00 6.77 10.44
CA TYR A 121 4.81 5.98 10.76
C TYR A 121 3.56 6.84 10.86
N GLN A 122 3.64 7.99 11.53
CA GLN A 122 2.49 8.87 11.75
C GLN A 122 2.01 9.55 10.47
N SER A 123 2.91 9.99 9.61
CA SER A 123 2.58 10.80 8.42
C SER A 123 2.46 10.01 7.11
N VAL A 124 3.04 8.81 7.04
CA VAL A 124 3.06 7.98 5.81
C VAL A 124 2.36 6.64 6.02
N VAL A 125 2.84 5.80 6.95
CA VAL A 125 2.35 4.42 7.08
C VAL A 125 0.91 4.36 7.61
N ASN A 126 0.63 5.07 8.71
CA ASN A 126 -0.66 5.03 9.36
C ASN A 126 -1.80 5.61 8.49
N PRO A 127 -1.61 6.73 7.77
CA PRO A 127 -2.61 7.22 6.82
C PRO A 127 -2.90 6.21 5.71
N VAL A 128 -1.88 5.61 5.10
CA VAL A 128 -2.08 4.58 4.05
C VAL A 128 -2.84 3.38 4.59
N LYS A 129 -2.46 2.88 5.77
CA LYS A 129 -3.17 1.79 6.45
C LYS A 129 -4.62 2.15 6.77
N ARG A 130 -4.87 3.37 7.26
CA ARG A 130 -6.21 3.88 7.57
C ARG A 130 -7.07 3.95 6.31
N PHE A 131 -6.54 4.48 5.22
CA PHE A 131 -7.23 4.50 3.93
C PHE A 131 -7.63 3.10 3.48
N ASN A 132 -6.69 2.15 3.57
CA ASN A 132 -6.94 0.76 3.20
C ASN A 132 -8.00 0.06 4.06
N SER A 133 -8.20 0.50 5.30
CA SER A 133 -9.22 -0.08 6.18
C SER A 133 -10.65 0.15 5.68
N TYR A 134 -10.89 1.24 4.93
CA TYR A 134 -12.21 1.55 4.34
C TYR A 134 -12.66 0.51 3.31
N TYR A 135 -11.73 -0.16 2.63
CA TYR A 135 -12.09 -1.21 1.67
C TYR A 135 -12.87 -2.36 2.31
N SER A 136 -12.66 -2.66 3.59
CA SER A 136 -13.40 -3.72 4.29
C SER A 136 -14.91 -3.47 4.26
N GLU A 137 -15.34 -2.26 4.63
CA GLU A 137 -16.76 -1.89 4.65
C GLU A 137 -17.33 -1.75 3.24
N LEU A 138 -16.57 -1.18 2.29
CA LEU A 138 -16.97 -1.12 0.89
C LEU A 138 -17.18 -2.52 0.30
N ASN A 139 -16.30 -3.47 0.62
CA ASN A 139 -16.39 -4.85 0.13
C ASN A 139 -17.59 -5.59 0.72
N LYS A 140 -17.92 -5.33 1.99
CA LYS A 140 -19.14 -5.86 2.61
C LYS A 140 -20.39 -5.30 1.94
N ALA A 141 -20.42 -4.00 1.63
CA ALA A 141 -21.54 -3.35 0.96
C ALA A 141 -21.73 -3.88 -0.47
N ILE A 142 -20.65 -4.01 -1.25
CA ILE A 142 -20.68 -4.63 -2.59
C ILE A 142 -21.17 -6.09 -2.51
N SER A 143 -20.66 -6.86 -1.56
CA SER A 143 -21.13 -8.24 -1.36
C SER A 143 -22.61 -8.30 -0.99
N LYS A 144 -23.10 -7.32 -0.20
CA LYS A 144 -24.53 -7.21 0.14
C LYS A 144 -25.35 -6.89 -1.10
N ARG A 145 -24.94 -5.92 -1.92
CA ARG A 145 -25.56 -5.59 -3.21
C ARG A 145 -25.67 -6.83 -4.10
N ASN A 146 -24.56 -7.55 -4.32
CA ASN A 146 -24.54 -8.71 -5.21
C ASN A 146 -25.49 -9.83 -4.73
N ARG A 147 -25.59 -10.04 -3.41
CA ARG A 147 -26.59 -10.98 -2.86
C ARG A 147 -28.03 -10.51 -3.08
N LYS A 148 -28.28 -9.20 -3.02
CA LYS A 148 -29.61 -8.62 -3.22
C LYS A 148 -30.02 -8.58 -4.69
N LEU A 149 -29.08 -8.37 -5.60
CA LEU A 149 -29.29 -8.52 -7.03
C LEU A 149 -29.74 -9.95 -7.39
N LEU A 150 -29.12 -10.98 -6.79
CA LEU A 150 -29.56 -12.36 -6.98
C LEU A 150 -30.96 -12.63 -6.42
N ASP A 151 -31.31 -12.05 -5.27
CA ASP A 151 -32.67 -12.17 -4.71
C ASP A 151 -33.70 -11.51 -5.66
N TYR A 152 -33.37 -10.31 -6.17
CA TYR A 152 -34.17 -9.57 -7.16
C TYR A 152 -34.38 -10.35 -8.45
N ASP A 153 -33.31 -10.80 -9.12
CA ASP A 153 -33.39 -11.55 -10.38
C ASP A 153 -34.19 -12.86 -10.21
N ALA A 154 -34.03 -13.54 -9.06
CA ALA A 154 -34.77 -14.76 -8.75
C ALA A 154 -36.28 -14.51 -8.58
N LEU A 155 -36.66 -13.45 -7.88
CA LEU A 155 -38.07 -13.11 -7.66
C LEU A 155 -38.71 -12.60 -8.95
N ARG A 156 -38.02 -11.75 -9.71
CA ARG A 156 -38.47 -11.29 -11.04
C ARG A 156 -38.75 -12.46 -11.97
N SER A 157 -37.82 -13.41 -12.06
CA SER A 157 -38.00 -14.58 -12.93
C SER A 157 -39.16 -15.49 -12.47
N LYS A 158 -39.37 -15.62 -11.15
CA LYS A 158 -40.51 -16.40 -10.63
C LYS A 158 -41.84 -15.72 -10.90
N LEU A 159 -41.91 -14.41 -10.72
CA LEU A 159 -43.09 -13.61 -10.97
C LEU A 159 -43.50 -13.69 -12.44
N ASN A 160 -42.58 -13.39 -13.37
CA ASN A 160 -42.83 -13.49 -14.81
C ASN A 160 -43.32 -14.89 -15.24
N LYS A 161 -42.82 -15.96 -14.60
CA LYS A 161 -43.24 -17.35 -14.88
C LYS A 161 -44.64 -17.68 -14.34
N LEU A 162 -45.09 -17.01 -13.29
CA LEU A 162 -46.41 -17.20 -12.70
C LEU A 162 -47.46 -16.37 -13.47
N GLU A 163 -47.15 -15.12 -13.77
CA GLU A 163 -48.01 -14.25 -14.62
C GLU A 163 -48.24 -14.88 -16.00
N ALA A 164 -47.20 -15.39 -16.65
CA ALA A 164 -47.33 -16.07 -17.95
C ALA A 164 -48.17 -17.37 -17.91
N LYS A 165 -48.37 -17.97 -16.73
CA LYS A 165 -49.25 -19.14 -16.55
C LYS A 165 -50.68 -18.76 -16.24
N GLU A 166 -50.89 -17.64 -15.57
CA GLU A 166 -52.21 -17.09 -15.26
C GLU A 166 -52.97 -16.71 -16.55
N ASP A 167 -52.26 -16.12 -17.52
CA ASP A 167 -52.78 -15.81 -18.86
C ASP A 167 -53.22 -17.08 -19.66
N ASN A 168 -52.78 -18.27 -19.23
CA ASN A 168 -52.97 -19.55 -19.92
C ASN A 168 -53.89 -20.53 -19.16
N GLU A 169 -54.99 -20.07 -18.54
CA GLU A 169 -56.17 -20.87 -18.12
C GLU A 169 -56.33 -21.29 -16.63
N ASN A 170 -55.60 -20.73 -15.64
CA ASN A 170 -55.80 -21.08 -14.20
C ASN A 170 -56.03 -19.86 -13.27
N HIS A 171 -57.30 -19.61 -12.89
CA HIS A 171 -57.74 -18.53 -12.00
C HIS A 171 -57.49 -18.75 -10.48
N GLU A 172 -56.83 -19.84 -10.06
CA GLU A 172 -56.60 -20.15 -8.64
C GLU A 172 -55.32 -19.52 -8.03
N ASP A 173 -54.47 -18.89 -8.83
CA ASP A 173 -53.14 -18.43 -8.40
C ASP A 173 -53.03 -16.92 -8.05
N HIS A 174 -54.12 -16.14 -8.14
CA HIS A 174 -54.12 -14.69 -7.84
C HIS A 174 -53.49 -14.36 -6.48
N THR A 175 -53.87 -15.07 -5.41
CA THR A 175 -53.33 -14.83 -4.05
C THR A 175 -51.83 -15.12 -3.93
N LYS A 176 -51.29 -16.06 -4.73
CA LYS A 176 -49.85 -16.35 -4.75
C LYS A 176 -49.08 -15.32 -5.54
N ILE A 177 -49.68 -14.79 -6.60
CA ILE A 177 -49.12 -13.71 -7.42
C ILE A 177 -49.04 -12.44 -6.59
N ASP A 178 -50.11 -12.05 -5.90
CA ASP A 178 -50.11 -10.89 -5.00
C ASP A 178 -49.02 -10.97 -3.92
N SER A 179 -48.90 -12.14 -3.28
CA SER A 179 -47.87 -12.36 -2.26
C SER A 179 -46.44 -12.35 -2.82
N LEU A 180 -46.24 -12.83 -4.06
CA LEU A 180 -44.94 -12.82 -4.71
C LEU A 180 -44.59 -11.42 -5.22
N GLN A 181 -45.58 -10.65 -5.66
CA GLN A 181 -45.46 -9.25 -6.05
C GLN A 181 -44.97 -8.42 -4.88
N GLU A 182 -45.57 -8.57 -3.69
CA GLU A 182 -45.13 -7.88 -2.47
C GLU A 182 -43.66 -8.21 -2.13
N GLN A 183 -43.29 -9.49 -2.20
CA GLN A 183 -41.90 -9.92 -1.98
C GLN A 183 -40.92 -9.37 -3.03
N PHE A 184 -41.36 -9.27 -4.30
CA PHE A 184 -40.57 -8.70 -5.37
C PHE A 184 -40.34 -7.20 -5.13
N THR A 185 -41.39 -6.44 -4.82
CA THR A 185 -41.29 -5.01 -4.49
C THR A 185 -40.34 -4.77 -3.31
N GLU A 186 -40.43 -5.55 -2.23
CA GLU A 186 -39.48 -5.44 -1.10
C GLU A 186 -38.03 -5.73 -1.54
N ALA A 187 -37.83 -6.73 -2.40
CA ALA A 187 -36.50 -7.08 -2.89
C ALA A 187 -35.91 -6.02 -3.83
N GLU A 188 -36.75 -5.42 -4.67
CA GLU A 188 -36.42 -4.31 -5.57
C GLU A 188 -36.01 -3.06 -4.78
N GLU A 189 -36.84 -2.60 -3.83
CA GLU A 189 -36.53 -1.45 -2.98
C GLU A 189 -35.19 -1.61 -2.25
N VAL A 190 -34.96 -2.79 -1.64
CA VAL A 190 -33.72 -3.06 -0.89
C VAL A 190 -32.51 -3.17 -1.81
N PHE A 191 -32.67 -3.71 -3.03
CA PHE A 191 -31.58 -3.76 -4.00
C PHE A 191 -31.25 -2.35 -4.50
N ASP A 192 -32.25 -1.58 -4.90
CA ASP A 192 -32.09 -0.24 -5.49
C ASP A 192 -31.50 0.76 -4.51
N GLU A 193 -31.92 0.72 -3.24
CA GLU A 193 -31.33 1.55 -2.18
C GLU A 193 -29.81 1.33 -2.09
N ILE A 194 -29.39 0.05 -2.03
CA ILE A 194 -27.97 -0.29 -1.91
C ILE A 194 -27.23 0.02 -3.20
N ASN A 195 -27.84 -0.27 -4.36
CA ASN A 195 -27.23 -0.08 -5.67
C ASN A 195 -26.95 1.41 -5.92
N THR A 196 -27.97 2.24 -5.75
CA THR A 196 -27.89 3.70 -5.92
C THR A 196 -26.86 4.30 -4.97
N ARG A 197 -26.90 3.90 -3.69
CA ARG A 197 -25.92 4.36 -2.70
C ARG A 197 -24.48 4.01 -3.11
N LEU A 198 -24.23 2.79 -3.60
CA LEU A 198 -22.89 2.40 -4.03
C LEU A 198 -22.44 3.15 -5.29
N LYS A 199 -23.35 3.34 -6.26
CA LYS A 199 -23.06 4.13 -7.47
C LYS A 199 -22.68 5.57 -7.15
N GLU A 200 -23.25 6.16 -6.10
CA GLU A 200 -22.84 7.49 -5.65
C GLU A 200 -21.53 7.47 -4.83
N GLN A 201 -21.38 6.51 -3.91
CA GLN A 201 -20.30 6.52 -2.94
C GLN A 201 -18.96 6.06 -3.52
N LEU A 202 -18.94 5.07 -4.41
CA LEU A 202 -17.70 4.55 -4.97
C LEU A 202 -16.91 5.60 -5.78
N PRO A 203 -17.53 6.36 -6.71
CA PRO A 203 -16.84 7.43 -7.43
C PRO A 203 -16.33 8.53 -6.50
N LYS A 204 -17.14 8.93 -5.51
CA LYS A 204 -16.73 9.92 -4.49
C LYS A 204 -15.52 9.40 -3.71
N PHE A 205 -15.55 8.18 -3.18
CA PHE A 205 -14.41 7.63 -2.46
C PHE A 205 -13.13 7.65 -3.33
N MET A 206 -13.23 7.24 -4.59
CA MET A 206 -12.11 7.27 -5.52
C MET A 206 -11.63 8.70 -5.83
N SER A 207 -12.50 9.70 -5.93
CA SER A 207 -12.10 11.08 -6.22
C SER A 207 -11.29 11.71 -5.08
N HIS A 208 -11.54 11.33 -3.83
CA HIS A 208 -10.84 11.85 -2.66
C HIS A 208 -9.42 11.28 -2.47
N ARG A 209 -9.04 10.24 -3.23
CA ARG A 209 -7.75 9.55 -3.07
C ARG A 209 -6.54 10.49 -3.15
N ALA A 210 -6.56 11.46 -4.07
CA ALA A 210 -5.44 12.37 -4.30
C ALA A 210 -5.27 13.28 -3.07
N GLY A 211 -6.31 14.04 -2.71
CA GLY A 211 -6.26 14.91 -1.52
C GLY A 211 -6.00 14.17 -0.20
N TYR A 212 -6.27 12.86 -0.13
CA TYR A 212 -5.90 12.04 1.02
C TYR A 212 -4.42 11.67 1.03
N PHE A 213 -3.84 11.27 -0.11
CA PHE A 213 -2.47 10.79 -0.19
C PHE A 213 -1.43 11.89 -0.40
N ASP A 214 -1.79 13.02 -1.01
CA ASP A 214 -0.86 14.12 -1.31
C ASP A 214 -0.09 14.59 -0.08
N PRO A 215 -0.72 14.82 1.10
CA PRO A 215 0.02 15.21 2.30
C PRO A 215 0.97 14.11 2.81
N SER A 216 0.60 12.84 2.65
CA SER A 216 1.47 11.71 3.03
C SER A 216 2.68 11.57 2.10
N PHE A 217 2.50 11.80 0.80
CA PHE A 217 3.61 11.83 -0.15
C PHE A 217 4.52 13.04 0.08
N GLU A 218 3.94 14.21 0.35
CA GLU A 218 4.71 15.40 0.69
C GLU A 218 5.52 15.18 1.98
N ALA A 219 4.90 14.61 3.02
CA ALA A 219 5.60 14.25 4.26
C ALA A 219 6.72 13.24 4.00
N PHE A 220 6.47 12.22 3.16
CA PHE A 220 7.50 11.26 2.77
C PHE A 220 8.72 11.95 2.15
N VAL A 221 8.52 12.83 1.16
CA VAL A 221 9.61 13.54 0.49
C VAL A 221 10.36 14.44 1.48
N LYS A 222 9.65 15.18 2.34
CA LYS A 222 10.26 16.04 3.36
C LYS A 222 11.12 15.25 4.35
N LEU A 223 10.61 14.12 4.82
CA LEU A 223 11.31 13.22 5.72
C LEU A 223 12.56 12.61 5.06
N GLN A 224 12.48 12.24 3.79
CA GLN A 224 13.65 11.78 3.04
C GLN A 224 14.69 12.89 2.89
N TRP A 225 14.26 14.08 2.52
CA TRP A 225 15.14 15.22 2.35
C TRP A 225 15.90 15.54 3.65
N ASP A 226 15.19 15.65 4.78
CA ASP A 226 15.80 15.87 6.10
C ASP A 226 16.81 14.76 6.46
N TYR A 227 16.45 13.50 6.25
CA TYR A 227 17.36 12.38 6.51
C TYR A 227 18.64 12.43 5.65
N PHE A 228 18.51 12.70 4.36
CA PHE A 228 19.68 12.76 3.46
C PHE A 228 20.52 14.02 3.68
N ASP A 229 19.91 15.15 4.03
CA ASP A 229 20.62 16.38 4.38
C ASP A 229 21.44 16.19 5.67
N GLN A 230 20.83 15.63 6.72
CA GLN A 230 21.55 15.30 7.96
C GLN A 230 22.70 14.34 7.71
N ARG A 231 22.52 13.34 6.83
CA ARG A 231 23.58 12.41 6.44
C ARG A 231 24.69 13.10 5.66
N GLN A 232 24.35 14.02 4.74
CA GLN A 232 25.34 14.80 4.01
C GLN A 232 26.17 15.66 4.98
N VAL A 233 25.53 16.32 5.93
CA VAL A 233 26.20 17.09 6.99
C VAL A 233 27.13 16.20 7.82
N ALA A 234 26.69 14.99 8.17
CA ALA A 234 27.48 14.03 8.94
C ALA A 234 28.68 13.45 8.17
N LEU A 235 28.60 13.37 6.83
CA LEU A 235 29.70 12.93 5.96
C LEU A 235 30.70 14.06 5.63
N SER A 236 30.27 15.32 5.70
CA SER A 236 31.10 16.49 5.33
C SER A 236 32.46 16.57 6.06
N PRO A 237 32.58 16.28 7.37
CA PRO A 237 33.87 16.24 8.05
C PRO A 237 34.86 15.23 7.45
N LEU A 238 34.38 14.14 6.84
CA LEU A 238 35.23 13.13 6.21
C LEU A 238 35.96 13.66 4.99
N VAL A 239 35.34 14.62 4.28
CA VAL A 239 35.96 15.29 3.14
C VAL A 239 37.24 15.99 3.57
N LYS A 240 37.31 16.53 4.80
CA LYS A 240 38.53 17.17 5.32
C LYS A 240 39.70 16.20 5.48
N ASN A 241 39.41 14.91 5.63
CA ASN A 241 40.41 13.84 5.74
C ASN A 241 40.85 13.29 4.36
N MET A 242 40.31 13.81 3.27
CA MET A 242 40.71 13.47 1.89
C MET A 242 41.84 14.40 1.41
N ASP A 243 42.57 14.00 0.35
CA ASP A 243 43.60 14.84 -0.26
C ASP A 243 43.04 16.15 -0.84
N ALA A 244 43.86 17.20 -0.87
CA ALA A 244 43.46 18.54 -1.29
C ALA A 244 42.76 18.58 -2.66
N GLN A 245 43.23 17.77 -3.61
CA GLN A 245 42.64 17.69 -4.95
C GLN A 245 41.25 17.03 -4.91
N SER A 246 41.07 15.96 -4.14
CA SER A 246 39.76 15.31 -3.97
C SER A 246 38.72 16.21 -3.31
N ARG A 247 39.13 17.10 -2.40
CA ARG A 247 38.24 18.10 -1.79
C ARG A 247 37.76 19.13 -2.81
N GLN A 248 38.69 19.69 -3.59
CA GLN A 248 38.38 20.64 -4.65
C GLN A 248 37.44 20.03 -5.71
N ASP A 249 37.67 18.77 -6.10
CA ASP A 249 36.82 18.10 -7.08
C ASP A 249 35.41 17.80 -6.55
N LEU A 250 35.26 17.54 -5.24
CA LEU A 250 33.93 17.43 -4.59
C LEU A 250 33.19 18.77 -4.57
N GLU A 251 33.89 19.87 -4.26
CA GLU A 251 33.34 21.23 -4.29
C GLU A 251 32.90 21.66 -5.70
N GLU A 252 33.64 21.23 -6.72
CA GLU A 252 33.37 21.54 -8.13
C GLU A 252 32.44 20.51 -8.82
N GLY A 253 31.87 19.55 -8.07
CA GLY A 253 30.90 18.57 -8.58
C GLY A 253 31.48 17.50 -9.52
N ARG A 254 32.80 17.32 -9.53
CA ARG A 254 33.54 16.39 -10.41
C ARG A 254 33.87 15.04 -9.78
N ALA A 255 33.19 14.66 -8.69
CA ALA A 255 33.47 13.43 -7.94
C ALA A 255 33.59 12.15 -8.81
N ASN A 256 32.81 12.04 -9.88
CA ASN A 256 32.82 10.86 -10.77
C ASN A 256 34.07 10.74 -11.66
N HIS A 257 34.76 11.84 -11.98
CA HIS A 257 35.93 11.82 -12.88
C HIS A 257 37.18 11.17 -12.28
N ARG A 258 37.16 10.85 -10.97
CA ARG A 258 38.31 10.27 -10.26
C ARG A 258 38.14 8.82 -9.79
N LEU A 259 36.99 8.17 -9.99
CA LEU A 259 36.90 6.72 -9.73
C LEU A 259 37.96 5.98 -10.55
N ASP A 260 38.16 6.37 -11.81
CA ASP A 260 39.19 5.79 -12.68
C ASP A 260 40.62 6.04 -12.18
N VAL A 261 40.88 7.23 -11.61
CA VAL A 261 42.20 7.58 -11.06
C VAL A 261 42.48 6.85 -9.74
N VAL A 262 41.47 6.65 -8.88
CA VAL A 262 41.59 5.82 -7.68
C VAL A 262 41.86 4.38 -8.08
N MET A 263 41.14 3.86 -9.07
CA MET A 263 41.37 2.53 -9.62
C MET A 263 42.79 2.37 -10.20
N ASP A 264 43.32 3.40 -10.88
CA ASP A 264 44.70 3.36 -11.40
C ASP A 264 45.76 3.47 -10.30
N LYS A 265 45.53 4.28 -9.24
CA LYS A 265 46.39 4.28 -8.06
C LYS A 265 46.39 2.92 -7.36
N MET A 266 45.24 2.27 -7.25
CA MET A 266 45.15 0.91 -6.69
C MET A 266 45.94 -0.10 -7.54
N LYS A 267 45.88 -0.01 -8.88
CA LYS A 267 46.69 -0.87 -9.77
C LYS A 267 48.19 -0.63 -9.62
N GLN A 268 48.62 0.62 -9.47
CA GLN A 268 50.04 0.97 -9.30
C GLN A 268 50.63 0.43 -8.00
N LEU A 269 49.81 0.27 -6.95
CA LEU A 269 50.22 -0.28 -5.65
C LEU A 269 50.26 -1.82 -5.61
N MET A 270 49.84 -2.50 -6.69
CA MET A 270 49.88 -3.97 -6.82
C MET A 270 51.13 -4.48 -7.57
N VAL A 271 52.06 -3.58 -7.93
CA VAL A 271 53.33 -3.88 -8.60
C VAL A 271 54.48 -3.66 -7.63
#